data_AF-A0A1Y5U6R5-F1
#
_entry.id   AF-A0A1Y5U6R5-F1
#
_cell.length_a   1.000
_cell.length_b   1.000
_cell.length_c   1.000
_cell.angle_alpha   90.00
_cell.angle_beta   90.00
_cell.angle_gamma   90.00
#
_symmetry.space_group_name_H-M   'P 1'
#
loop_
_entity.id
_entity.type
_entity.pdbx_description
1 polymer ?
#
loop_
_entity_poly.entity_id
_entity_poly.type
_entity_poly.pdbx_seq_one_letter_code
_entity_poly.pdbx_strand_id
1 'polypeptide(L)'
;MEPGSLIPLPPGTDIRFSNPTESDAYGPFVKNHLRAVAAGMGLPYELVSGDLEGVTYSSIRAGLIEFRRRVEQLQHNVVVHLFCRPVWERFVRLAVLSGDLPARDFDHDPAAYLACEWLPPKFDYVDPKKDVEAEILAINAGLKSRRQAISERGYDAEQVDAEIAADKARTDALGLSFGAPPVQKEDIPHE
;
A
#
# COMPACT_ATOMS: atom_id res chain seq x y z
N MET A 1 -32.72 -9.89 -45.17
CA MET A 1 -34.06 -9.37 -44.84
C MET A 1 -33.92 -7.87 -44.79
N GLU A 2 -34.43 -7.17 -45.79
CA GLU A 2 -34.46 -5.70 -45.77
C GLU A 2 -35.66 -5.26 -44.94
N PRO A 3 -35.56 -4.19 -44.14
CA PRO A 3 -36.67 -3.71 -43.32
C PRO A 3 -37.88 -3.36 -44.21
N GLY A 4 -39.03 -3.98 -43.96
CA GLY A 4 -40.29 -3.70 -44.68
C GLY A 4 -40.66 -4.67 -45.80
N SER A 5 -39.89 -5.73 -46.04
CA SER A 5 -40.28 -6.76 -47.03
C SER A 5 -41.47 -7.60 -46.55
N LEU A 6 -42.59 -7.56 -47.27
CA LEU A 6 -43.75 -8.43 -47.03
C LEU A 6 -43.59 -9.74 -47.82
N ILE A 7 -43.43 -10.86 -47.10
CA ILE A 7 -43.37 -12.19 -47.71
C ILE A 7 -44.80 -12.74 -47.77
N PRO A 8 -45.34 -13.05 -48.97
CA PRO A 8 -46.66 -13.64 -49.08
C PRO A 8 -46.67 -15.06 -48.51
N LEU A 9 -47.60 -15.33 -47.59
CA LEU A 9 -47.72 -16.61 -46.89
C LEU A 9 -48.90 -17.43 -47.41
N PRO A 10 -48.80 -18.78 -47.41
CA PRO A 10 -49.90 -19.66 -47.77
C PRO A 10 -51.13 -19.49 -46.84
N PRO A 11 -52.35 -19.67 -47.35
CA PRO A 11 -53.58 -19.57 -46.55
C PRO A 11 -53.53 -20.48 -45.32
N GLY A 12 -53.83 -19.93 -44.15
CA GLY A 12 -53.77 -20.65 -42.86
C GLY A 12 -52.45 -20.54 -42.11
N THR A 13 -51.46 -19.80 -42.63
CA THR A 13 -50.18 -19.57 -41.95
C THR A 13 -50.17 -18.23 -41.22
N ASP A 14 -49.74 -18.23 -39.96
CA ASP A 14 -49.66 -17.04 -39.10
C ASP A 14 -48.22 -16.54 -38.99
N ILE A 15 -48.04 -15.22 -38.85
CA ILE A 15 -46.72 -14.59 -38.72
C ILE A 15 -46.41 -14.40 -37.24
N ARG A 16 -45.50 -15.21 -36.71
CA ARG A 16 -44.92 -14.98 -35.38
C ARG A 16 -43.58 -14.28 -35.52
N PHE A 17 -43.53 -13.02 -35.11
CA PHE A 17 -42.26 -12.32 -34.96
C PHE A 17 -41.53 -12.84 -33.72
N SER A 18 -40.31 -13.34 -33.91
CA SER A 18 -39.41 -13.63 -32.81
C SER A 18 -39.01 -12.31 -32.16
N ASN A 19 -39.47 -12.05 -30.93
CA ASN A 19 -38.97 -10.93 -30.14
C ASN A 19 -37.84 -11.49 -29.26
N PRO A 20 -36.56 -11.29 -29.62
CA PRO A 20 -35.47 -11.78 -28.79
C PRO A 20 -35.56 -11.09 -27.42
N THR A 21 -35.70 -11.87 -26.35
CA THR A 21 -35.69 -11.32 -25.00
C THR A 21 -34.30 -10.80 -24.70
N GLU A 22 -34.17 -9.52 -24.38
CA GLU A 22 -32.92 -9.01 -23.81
C GLU A 22 -32.64 -9.77 -22.51
N SER A 23 -31.44 -10.33 -22.39
CA SER A 23 -31.05 -11.12 -21.23
C SER A 23 -30.30 -10.23 -20.24
N ASP A 24 -30.95 -9.88 -19.13
CA ASP A 24 -30.33 -9.18 -18.01
C ASP A 24 -29.24 -10.01 -17.29
N ALA A 25 -29.05 -11.29 -17.69
CA ALA A 25 -28.12 -12.22 -17.05
C ALA A 25 -26.66 -12.03 -17.49
N TYR A 26 -26.38 -11.23 -18.51
CA TYR A 26 -25.02 -11.07 -19.02
C TYR A 26 -24.07 -10.43 -18.00
N GLY A 27 -24.50 -9.36 -17.31
CA GLY A 27 -23.71 -8.70 -16.27
C GLY A 27 -23.30 -9.65 -15.13
N PRO A 28 -24.27 -10.35 -14.48
CA PRO A 28 -23.98 -11.36 -13.46
C PRO A 28 -23.07 -12.49 -13.95
N PHE A 29 -23.23 -12.93 -15.20
CA PHE A 29 -22.38 -13.97 -15.79
C PHE A 29 -20.91 -13.53 -15.88
N VAL A 30 -20.64 -12.33 -16.42
CA VAL A 30 -19.29 -11.78 -16.52
C VAL A 30 -18.68 -11.57 -15.13
N LYS A 31 -19.46 -11.00 -14.19
CA LYS A 31 -19.03 -10.78 -12.79
C LYS A 31 -18.63 -12.09 -12.10
N ASN A 32 -19.41 -13.17 -12.29
CA ASN A 32 -19.08 -14.47 -11.73
C ASN A 32 -17.82 -15.09 -12.36
N HIS A 33 -17.63 -14.93 -13.67
CA HIS A 33 -16.43 -15.44 -14.33
C HIS A 33 -15.16 -14.72 -13.86
N LEU A 34 -15.21 -13.39 -13.75
CA LEU A 34 -14.11 -12.59 -13.20
C LEU A 34 -13.79 -12.94 -11.75
N ARG A 35 -14.80 -13.24 -10.93
CA ARG A 35 -14.60 -13.76 -9.56
C ARG A 35 -13.87 -15.10 -9.54
N ALA A 36 -14.22 -16.02 -10.43
CA ALA A 36 -13.53 -17.30 -10.54
C ALA A 36 -12.06 -17.12 -10.95
N VAL A 37 -11.79 -16.23 -11.90
CA VAL A 37 -10.41 -15.87 -12.31
C VAL A 37 -9.64 -15.25 -11.14
N ALA A 38 -10.24 -14.28 -10.44
CA ALA A 38 -9.63 -13.62 -9.29
C ALA A 38 -9.30 -14.62 -8.17
N ALA A 39 -10.21 -15.56 -7.89
CA ALA A 39 -9.96 -16.65 -6.95
C ALA A 39 -8.81 -17.57 -7.37
N GLY A 40 -8.70 -17.89 -8.67
CA GLY A 40 -7.59 -18.69 -9.21
C GLY A 40 -6.23 -17.99 -9.11
N MET A 41 -6.19 -16.67 -9.28
CA MET A 41 -4.98 -15.86 -9.04
C MET A 41 -4.72 -15.63 -7.55
N GLY A 42 -5.75 -15.78 -6.71
CA GLY A 42 -5.79 -15.40 -5.31
C GLY A 42 -5.59 -13.90 -5.12
N LEU A 43 -6.23 -13.11 -5.98
CA LEU A 43 -6.35 -11.65 -5.88
C LEU A 43 -7.80 -11.28 -5.53
N PRO A 44 -8.02 -10.18 -4.80
CA PRO A 44 -9.36 -9.61 -4.63
C PRO A 44 -10.01 -9.30 -5.99
N TYR A 45 -11.30 -9.63 -6.15
CA TYR A 45 -12.07 -9.36 -7.37
C TYR A 45 -12.03 -7.87 -7.74
N GLU A 46 -12.10 -7.02 -6.72
CA GLU A 46 -12.11 -5.56 -6.83
C GLU A 46 -10.80 -5.04 -7.46
N LEU A 47 -9.67 -5.68 -7.16
CA LEU A 47 -8.37 -5.32 -7.75
C LEU A 47 -8.21 -5.82 -9.19
N VAL A 48 -8.86 -6.95 -9.53
CA VAL A 48 -8.79 -7.54 -10.87
C VAL A 48 -9.74 -6.83 -11.84
N SER A 49 -10.96 -6.54 -11.39
CA SER A 49 -12.04 -5.98 -12.22
C SER A 49 -12.12 -4.46 -12.16
N GLY A 50 -11.63 -3.82 -11.09
CA GLY A 50 -11.87 -2.41 -10.79
C GLY A 50 -13.31 -2.10 -10.37
N ASP A 51 -14.17 -3.12 -10.26
CA ASP A 51 -15.57 -2.99 -9.87
C ASP A 51 -15.69 -2.94 -8.34
N LEU A 52 -16.13 -1.79 -7.83
CA LEU A 52 -16.37 -1.53 -6.41
C LEU A 52 -17.87 -1.56 -6.05
N GLU A 53 -18.74 -2.02 -6.95
CA GLU A 53 -20.18 -2.11 -6.71
C GLU A 53 -20.49 -3.10 -5.57
N GLY A 54 -21.24 -2.62 -4.57
CA GLY A 54 -21.65 -3.43 -3.40
C GLY A 54 -20.55 -3.62 -2.35
N VAL A 55 -19.39 -2.98 -2.52
CA VAL A 55 -18.27 -3.06 -1.59
C VAL A 55 -18.42 -1.98 -0.51
N THR A 56 -18.35 -2.40 0.76
CA THR A 56 -18.27 -1.49 1.90
C THR A 56 -16.82 -1.30 2.36
N TYR A 57 -16.59 -0.22 3.12
CA TYR A 57 -15.28 0.06 3.73
C TYR A 57 -14.71 -1.16 4.49
N SER A 58 -15.53 -1.82 5.31
CA SER A 58 -15.08 -2.95 6.11
C SER A 58 -14.72 -4.16 5.25
N SER A 59 -15.50 -4.44 4.19
CA SER A 59 -15.24 -5.57 3.30
C SER A 59 -13.98 -5.38 2.45
N ILE A 60 -13.75 -4.17 1.92
CA ILE A 60 -12.53 -3.92 1.12
C ILE A 60 -11.29 -3.96 1.99
N ARG A 61 -11.37 -3.41 3.22
CA ARG A 61 -10.26 -3.44 4.17
C ARG A 61 -9.89 -4.87 4.55
N ALA A 62 -10.87 -5.72 4.84
CA ALA A 62 -10.63 -7.14 5.14
C ALA A 62 -9.97 -7.86 3.95
N GLY A 63 -10.46 -7.66 2.72
CA GLY A 63 -9.87 -8.26 1.53
C GLY A 63 -8.43 -7.77 1.25
N LEU A 64 -8.17 -6.47 1.45
CA LEU A 64 -6.85 -5.89 1.27
C LEU A 64 -5.84 -6.37 2.33
N ILE A 65 -6.26 -6.61 3.57
CA ILE A 65 -5.36 -7.14 4.62
C ILE A 65 -4.80 -8.50 4.20
N GLU A 66 -5.65 -9.41 3.74
CA GLU A 66 -5.23 -10.73 3.27
C GLU A 66 -4.31 -10.66 2.05
N PHE A 67 -4.66 -9.79 1.09
CA PHE A 67 -3.82 -9.54 -0.07
C PHE A 67 -2.44 -9.00 0.32
N ARG A 68 -2.39 -7.98 1.19
CA ARG A 68 -1.14 -7.36 1.67
C ARG A 68 -0.26 -8.37 2.40
N ARG A 69 -0.84 -9.20 3.28
CA ARG A 69 -0.12 -10.29 3.96
C ARG A 69 0.54 -11.24 2.97
N ARG A 70 -0.14 -11.59 1.88
CA ARG A 70 0.43 -12.44 0.83
C ARG A 70 1.57 -11.72 0.09
N VAL A 71 1.43 -10.44 -0.20
CA VAL A 71 2.49 -9.64 -0.83
C VAL A 71 3.72 -9.55 0.08
N GLU A 72 3.54 -9.29 1.38
CA GLU A 72 4.64 -9.24 2.36
C GLU A 72 5.39 -10.58 2.42
N GLN A 73 4.66 -11.70 2.41
CA GLN A 73 5.28 -13.03 2.34
C GLN A 73 6.12 -13.20 1.08
N LEU A 74 5.63 -12.77 -0.08
CA LEU A 74 6.40 -12.82 -1.33
C LEU A 74 7.62 -11.89 -1.27
N GLN A 75 7.47 -10.68 -0.74
CA GLN A 75 8.58 -9.73 -0.58
C GLN A 75 9.67 -10.31 0.31
N HIS A 76 9.34 -10.80 1.51
CA HIS A 76 10.35 -11.27 2.46
C HIS A 76 10.91 -12.66 2.11
N ASN A 77 10.06 -13.61 1.69
CA ASN A 77 10.49 -14.98 1.47
C ASN A 77 11.06 -15.23 0.07
N VAL A 78 10.70 -14.40 -0.92
CA VAL A 78 11.14 -14.57 -2.30
C VAL A 78 12.09 -13.45 -2.69
N VAL A 79 11.60 -12.20 -2.71
CA VAL A 79 12.40 -11.07 -3.25
C VAL A 79 13.62 -10.79 -2.37
N VAL A 80 13.41 -10.61 -1.07
CA VAL A 80 14.50 -10.35 -0.13
C VAL A 80 15.43 -11.55 -0.06
N HIS A 81 14.89 -12.77 0.06
CA HIS A 81 15.71 -13.95 0.26
C HIS A 81 16.54 -14.33 -0.98
N LEU A 82 15.93 -14.33 -2.17
CA LEU A 82 16.56 -14.82 -3.39
C LEU A 82 17.29 -13.73 -4.17
N PHE A 83 16.90 -12.46 -4.02
CA PHE A 83 17.49 -11.37 -4.78
C PHE A 83 18.24 -10.37 -3.89
N CYS A 84 17.58 -9.77 -2.92
CA CYS A 84 18.20 -8.65 -2.21
C CYS A 84 19.37 -9.08 -1.32
N ARG A 85 19.24 -10.20 -0.60
CA ARG A 85 20.32 -10.72 0.28
C ARG A 85 21.60 -11.09 -0.49
N PRO A 86 21.56 -11.89 -1.58
CA PRO A 86 22.78 -12.18 -2.35
C PRO A 86 23.43 -10.93 -2.95
N VAL A 87 22.62 -9.96 -3.41
CA VAL A 87 23.14 -8.70 -3.97
C VAL A 87 23.82 -7.88 -2.87
N TRP A 88 23.19 -7.74 -1.71
CA TRP A 88 23.75 -7.04 -0.56
C TRP A 88 25.03 -7.67 -0.06
N GLU A 89 25.07 -8.99 0.09
CA GLU A 89 26.26 -9.70 0.52
C GLU A 89 27.42 -9.47 -0.43
N ARG A 90 27.17 -9.55 -1.74
CA ARG A 90 28.21 -9.30 -2.75
C ARG A 90 28.68 -7.84 -2.72
N PHE A 91 27.77 -6.90 -2.54
CA PHE A 91 28.09 -5.48 -2.41
C PHE A 91 29.00 -5.22 -1.19
N VAL A 92 28.63 -5.69 0.00
CA VAL A 92 29.42 -5.51 1.23
C VAL A 92 30.80 -6.17 1.07
N ARG A 93 30.87 -7.41 0.57
CA ARG A 93 32.16 -8.08 0.34
C ARG A 93 33.06 -7.32 -0.62
N LEU A 94 32.49 -6.76 -1.70
CA LEU A 94 33.25 -5.92 -2.63
C LEU A 94 33.77 -4.65 -1.95
N ALA A 95 32.94 -3.99 -1.13
CA ALA A 95 33.35 -2.80 -0.38
C ALA A 95 34.48 -3.10 0.64
N VAL A 96 34.47 -4.29 1.25
CA VAL A 96 35.57 -4.74 2.11
C VAL A 96 36.84 -4.98 1.30
N LEU A 97 36.73 -5.68 0.16
CA LEU A 97 37.87 -6.00 -0.70
C LEU A 97 38.49 -4.77 -1.37
N SER A 98 37.68 -3.76 -1.72
CA SER A 98 38.17 -2.49 -2.27
C SER A 98 38.77 -1.58 -1.19
N GLY A 99 38.50 -1.85 0.09
CA GLY A 99 38.93 -1.03 1.21
C GLY A 99 38.02 0.18 1.49
N ASP A 100 36.87 0.29 0.82
CA ASP A 100 35.87 1.36 1.05
C ASP A 100 35.12 1.15 2.38
N LEU A 101 34.97 -0.10 2.81
CA LEU A 101 34.43 -0.44 4.12
C LEU A 101 35.56 -0.89 5.06
N PRO A 102 35.86 -0.14 6.14
CA PRO A 102 36.89 -0.51 7.10
C PRO A 102 36.43 -1.66 8.00
N ALA A 103 36.48 -2.90 7.49
CA ALA A 103 36.03 -4.12 8.18
C ALA A 103 37.20 -5.10 8.37
N ARG A 104 38.14 -4.77 9.28
CA ARG A 104 39.38 -5.56 9.48
C ARG A 104 39.16 -6.96 10.05
N ASP A 105 38.05 -7.16 10.75
CA ASP A 105 37.61 -8.40 11.38
C ASP A 105 36.45 -9.06 10.62
N PHE A 106 36.20 -8.64 9.36
CA PHE A 106 35.13 -9.20 8.53
C PHE A 106 35.21 -10.73 8.42
N ASP A 107 36.41 -11.29 8.26
CA ASP A 107 36.59 -12.74 8.15
C ASP A 107 36.29 -13.48 9.46
N HIS A 108 36.41 -12.81 10.61
CA HIS A 108 36.11 -13.38 11.93
C HIS A 108 34.61 -13.33 12.25
N ASP A 109 33.93 -12.22 11.91
CA ASP A 109 32.49 -12.08 12.08
C ASP A 109 31.83 -11.36 10.88
N PRO A 110 31.57 -12.08 9.77
CA PRO A 110 30.88 -11.51 8.62
C PRO A 110 29.45 -11.08 8.95
N ALA A 111 28.81 -11.72 9.93
CA ALA A 111 27.40 -11.50 10.23
C ALA A 111 27.15 -10.08 10.78
N ALA A 112 28.08 -9.55 11.58
CA ALA A 112 28.01 -8.17 12.07
C ALA A 112 27.96 -7.12 10.95
N TYR A 113 28.65 -7.38 9.84
CA TYR A 113 28.73 -6.48 8.68
C TYR A 113 27.62 -6.71 7.66
N LEU A 114 27.14 -7.95 7.55
CA LEU A 114 26.08 -8.33 6.62
C LEU A 114 24.67 -8.08 7.19
N ALA A 115 24.54 -7.86 8.49
CA ALA A 115 23.28 -7.55 9.13
C ALA A 115 22.66 -6.29 8.53
N CYS A 116 21.46 -6.44 7.99
CA CYS A 116 20.67 -5.33 7.47
C CYS A 116 19.18 -5.59 7.71
N GLU A 117 18.43 -4.51 7.90
CA GLU A 117 16.98 -4.55 7.96
C GLU A 117 16.39 -4.35 6.56
N TRP A 118 15.43 -5.20 6.20
CA TRP A 118 14.72 -5.09 4.94
C TRP A 118 13.37 -4.42 5.19
N LEU A 119 13.28 -3.15 4.79
CA LEU A 119 12.09 -2.33 4.99
C LEU A 119 11.36 -2.17 3.65
N PRO A 120 10.35 -3.00 3.34
CA PRO A 120 9.54 -2.80 2.14
C PRO A 120 8.70 -1.52 2.25
N PRO A 121 8.27 -0.96 1.11
CA PRO A 121 7.41 0.22 1.11
C PRO A 121 6.08 -0.08 1.81
N LYS A 122 5.62 0.89 2.59
CA LYS A 122 4.33 0.78 3.29
C LYS A 122 3.16 0.76 2.31
N PHE A 123 2.12 -0.02 2.64
CA PHE A 123 0.84 0.11 1.97
C PHE A 123 0.09 1.34 2.45
N ASP A 124 -0.52 2.06 1.50
CA ASP A 124 -1.38 3.19 1.83
C ASP A 124 -2.53 2.81 2.75
N TYR A 125 -2.93 3.77 3.57
CA TYR A 125 -4.03 3.61 4.50
C TYR A 125 -5.37 3.55 3.78
N VAL A 126 -6.27 2.72 4.31
CA VAL A 126 -7.67 2.75 3.88
C VAL A 126 -8.41 3.87 4.63
N ASP A 127 -8.09 4.10 5.92
CA ASP A 127 -8.52 5.27 6.68
C ASP A 127 -7.28 5.93 7.32
N PRO A 128 -6.74 6.99 6.69
CA PRO A 128 -5.51 7.63 7.14
C PRO A 128 -5.54 8.06 8.60
N LYS A 129 -6.69 8.49 9.12
CA LYS A 129 -6.78 8.99 10.50
C LYS A 129 -6.61 7.86 11.50
N LYS A 130 -7.43 6.81 11.39
CA LYS A 130 -7.39 5.68 12.33
C LYS A 130 -6.07 4.93 12.27
N ASP A 131 -5.53 4.77 11.06
CA ASP A 131 -4.29 4.03 10.88
C ASP A 131 -3.06 4.83 11.38
N VAL A 132 -3.08 6.18 11.30
CA VAL A 132 -2.06 7.03 11.94
C VAL A 132 -2.20 7.03 13.47
N GLU A 133 -3.41 7.12 14.00
CA GLU A 133 -3.66 7.04 15.45
C GLU A 133 -3.15 5.71 16.03
N ALA A 134 -3.40 4.59 15.33
CA ALA A 134 -2.88 3.28 15.70
C ALA A 134 -1.33 3.24 15.66
N GLU A 135 -0.71 3.89 14.67
CA GLU A 135 0.75 3.97 14.57
C GLU A 135 1.37 4.79 15.70
N ILE A 136 0.77 5.93 16.05
CA ILE A 136 1.20 6.74 17.21
C ILE A 136 1.08 5.91 18.50
N LEU A 137 -0.02 5.18 18.67
CA LEU A 137 -0.23 4.33 19.83
C LEU A 137 0.82 3.20 19.90
N ALA A 138 1.14 2.56 18.78
CA ALA A 138 2.19 1.53 18.72
C ALA A 138 3.57 2.09 19.06
N ILE A 139 3.89 3.32 18.64
CA ILE A 139 5.14 4.00 18.99
C ILE A 139 5.18 4.29 20.49
N ASN A 140 4.10 4.87 21.03
CA ASN A 140 4.02 5.17 22.46
C ASN A 140 4.05 3.91 23.35
N ALA A 141 3.52 2.79 22.85
CA ALA A 141 3.57 1.49 23.52
C ALA A 141 4.94 0.79 23.38
N GLY A 142 5.90 1.35 22.63
CA GLY A 142 7.21 0.75 22.39
C GLY A 142 7.19 -0.47 21.45
N LEU A 143 6.10 -0.72 20.74
CA LEU A 143 5.97 -1.81 19.77
C LEU A 143 6.58 -1.46 18.40
N LYS A 144 6.76 -0.16 18.13
CA LYS A 144 7.32 0.34 16.87
C LYS A 144 8.21 1.55 17.13
N SER A 145 9.36 1.62 16.48
CA SER A 145 10.21 2.82 16.57
C SER A 145 9.73 3.91 15.61
N ARG A 146 9.96 5.18 15.97
CA ARG A 146 9.70 6.30 15.06
C ARG A 146 10.54 6.21 13.78
N ARG A 147 11.80 5.78 13.90
CA ARG A 147 12.69 5.56 12.73
C ARG A 147 12.08 4.58 11.75
N GLN A 148 11.55 3.46 12.24
CA GLN A 148 10.88 2.47 11.40
C GLN A 148 9.65 3.07 10.71
N ALA A 149 8.80 3.81 11.44
CA ALA A 149 7.61 4.44 10.87
C ALA A 149 7.92 5.49 9.77
N ILE A 150 9.05 6.19 9.86
CA ILE A 150 9.52 7.15 8.85
C ILE A 150 10.14 6.43 7.65
N SER A 151 10.98 5.43 7.92
CA SER A 151 11.69 4.67 6.88
C SER A 151 10.72 3.89 5.99
N GLU A 152 9.66 3.33 6.57
CA GLU A 152 8.58 2.66 5.81
C GLU A 152 7.87 3.59 4.81
N ARG A 153 7.91 4.91 5.03
CA ARG A 153 7.38 5.94 4.11
C ARG A 153 8.40 6.39 3.06
N GLY A 154 9.61 5.83 3.08
CA GLY A 154 10.68 6.14 2.13
C GLY A 154 11.52 7.36 2.50
N TYR A 155 11.46 7.84 3.74
CA TYR A 155 12.23 8.99 4.21
C TYR A 155 13.34 8.55 5.18
N ASP A 156 14.43 9.32 5.23
CA ASP A 156 15.45 9.17 6.26
C ASP A 156 15.00 9.86 7.55
N ALA A 157 15.01 9.11 8.66
CA ALA A 157 14.65 9.63 9.97
C ALA A 157 15.55 10.79 10.42
N GLU A 158 16.85 10.76 10.08
CA GLU A 158 17.78 11.82 10.47
C GLU A 158 17.51 13.12 9.71
N GLN A 159 17.18 13.01 8.42
CA GLN A 159 16.75 14.15 7.62
C GLN A 159 15.45 14.73 8.18
N VAL A 160 14.46 13.89 8.48
CA VAL A 160 13.18 14.36 9.06
C VAL A 160 13.39 15.04 10.41
N ASP A 161 14.32 14.56 11.23
CA ASP A 161 14.66 15.20 12.51
C ASP A 161 15.30 16.57 12.32
N ALA A 162 16.20 16.69 11.35
CA ALA A 162 16.81 17.98 11.00
C ALA A 162 15.77 18.97 10.47
N GLU A 163 14.83 18.51 9.62
CA GLU A 163 13.73 19.33 9.10
C GLU A 163 12.80 19.80 10.23
N ILE A 164 12.39 18.91 11.14
CA ILE A 164 11.55 19.26 12.29
C ILE A 164 12.26 20.28 13.20
N ALA A 165 13.55 20.11 13.45
CA ALA A 165 14.33 21.05 14.25
C ALA A 165 14.42 22.44 13.59
N ALA A 166 14.67 22.47 12.28
CA ALA A 166 14.71 23.72 11.50
C ALA A 166 13.35 24.41 11.45
N ASP A 167 12.27 23.65 11.25
CA ASP A 167 10.91 24.17 11.23
C ASP A 167 10.48 24.71 12.59
N LYS A 168 10.85 24.04 13.69
CA LYS A 168 10.61 24.56 15.04
C LYS A 168 11.31 25.91 15.25
N ALA A 169 12.60 26.00 14.91
CA ALA A 169 13.35 27.25 15.03
C ALA A 169 12.76 28.38 14.17
N ARG A 170 12.30 28.06 12.95
CA ARG A 170 11.64 29.02 12.06
C ARG A 170 10.27 29.46 12.62
N THR A 171 9.50 28.52 13.13
CA THR A 171 8.17 28.76 13.74
C THR A 171 8.31 29.70 14.94
N ASP A 172 9.28 29.46 15.81
CA ASP A 172 9.60 30.31 16.96
C ASP A 172 10.05 31.72 16.53
N ALA A 173 10.90 31.81 15.50
CA ALA A 173 11.39 33.10 14.97
C ALA A 173 10.29 33.93 14.28
N LEU A 174 9.34 33.27 13.61
CA LEU A 174 8.23 33.92 12.92
C LEU A 174 6.99 34.13 13.81
N GLY A 175 7.00 33.61 15.05
CA GLY A 175 5.85 33.66 15.94
C GLY A 175 4.63 32.88 15.42
N LEU A 176 4.85 31.85 14.61
CA LEU A 176 3.79 30.99 14.07
C LEU A 176 3.41 29.93 15.12
N SER A 177 2.14 29.50 15.16
CA SER A 177 1.72 28.38 16.01
C SER A 177 0.94 27.37 15.18
N PHE A 178 1.41 26.12 15.21
CA PHE A 178 0.78 24.99 14.54
C PHE A 178 0.59 23.88 15.56
N GLY A 179 -0.66 23.49 15.83
CA GLY A 179 -0.99 22.29 16.60
C GLY A 179 -0.79 22.32 18.13
N ALA A 180 -0.22 23.38 18.72
CA ALA A 180 -0.24 23.60 20.17
C ALA A 180 -1.32 24.65 20.53
N PRO A 181 -2.08 24.51 21.63
CA PRO A 181 -2.88 25.61 22.14
C PRO A 181 -1.95 26.80 22.39
N PRO A 182 -2.37 28.04 22.05
CA PRO A 182 -1.51 29.20 22.12
C PRO A 182 -0.95 29.34 23.54
N VAL A 183 0.37 29.33 23.67
CA VAL A 183 1.03 29.66 24.93
C VAL A 183 0.71 31.13 25.20
N GLN A 184 -0.24 31.36 26.11
CA GLN A 184 -0.48 32.69 26.65
C GLN A 184 0.81 33.07 27.37
N LYS A 185 1.55 34.02 26.79
CA LYS A 185 2.57 34.75 27.54
C LYS A 185 1.81 35.56 28.57
N GLU A 186 1.75 35.06 29.81
CA GLU A 186 1.36 35.88 30.93
C GLU A 186 2.39 37.00 31.04
N ASP A 187 1.98 38.21 30.67
CA ASP A 187 2.70 39.42 30.98
C ASP A 187 2.83 39.50 32.50
N ILE A 188 4.04 39.23 33.00
CA ILE A 188 4.37 39.47 34.41
C ILE A 188 4.30 40.99 34.59
N PRO A 189 3.42 41.53 35.45
CA PRO A 189 3.39 42.96 35.73
C PRO A 189 4.69 43.34 36.42
N HIS A 190 5.47 44.21 35.77
CA HIS A 190 6.43 45.04 36.49
C HIS A 190 5.65 46.15 37.19
N GLU A 191 5.39 45.96 38.48
CA GLU A 191 5.49 46.95 39.59
C GLU A 191 4.86 46.43 40.88
#